data_AF-A0ABD3ZMC4-F1
#
_entry.id   AF-A0ABD3ZMC4-F1
#
_cell.length_a   1.000
_cell.length_b   1.000
_cell.length_c   1.000
_cell.angle_alpha   90.00
_cell.angle_beta   90.00
_cell.angle_gamma   90.00
#
_symmetry.space_group_name_H-M   'P 1'
#
loop_
_entity.id
_entity.type
_entity.pdbx_description
1 polymer ?
#
loop_
_entity_poly.entity_id
_entity_poly.type
_entity_poly.pdbx_seq_one_letter_code
_entity_poly.pdbx_strand_id
1 'polypeptide(L)'
;MELLSSKLAAERLHEALPGHSIKYWQQWLTNNRNHSRRTVYRIPFHNVIGMRSAHYEPEELKKFIEFEKTRQLGKIELKGRAAEVLRAYGIGEQKGGITGRQWEASIIPQVDEVTQSPYIQIILNDPFLIFRLEIEQAEKLSCELIDGLNVCNRVKRDKLK
;
A
#
# COMPACT_ATOMS: atom_id res chain seq x y z
N MET A 1 -8.30 -10.31 -27.88
CA MET A 1 -7.53 -9.41 -26.99
C MET A 1 -6.57 -8.60 -27.84
N GLU A 2 -6.55 -7.29 -27.68
CA GLU A 2 -5.69 -6.41 -28.48
C GLU A 2 -4.28 -6.35 -27.89
N LEU A 3 -3.29 -6.79 -28.66
CA LEU A 3 -1.89 -6.81 -28.24
C LEU A 3 -1.22 -5.47 -28.54
N LEU A 4 -0.45 -4.94 -27.60
CA LEU A 4 0.22 -3.65 -27.72
C LEU A 4 1.59 -3.82 -28.36
N SER A 5 1.89 -3.01 -29.37
CA SER A 5 3.24 -2.94 -29.95
C SER A 5 4.26 -2.46 -28.91
N SER A 6 5.55 -2.74 -29.14
CA SER A 6 6.62 -2.25 -28.26
C SER A 6 6.65 -0.73 -28.08
N LYS A 7 6.21 0.05 -29.09
CA LYS A 7 6.11 1.50 -29.00
C LYS A 7 4.99 1.91 -28.04
N LEU A 8 3.80 1.36 -28.26
CA LEU A 8 2.60 1.66 -27.45
C LEU A 8 2.75 1.16 -26.01
N ALA A 9 3.43 0.03 -25.81
CA ALA A 9 3.81 -0.47 -24.49
C ALA A 9 4.74 0.51 -23.76
N ALA A 10 5.73 1.10 -24.45
CA ALA A 10 6.63 2.08 -23.85
C ALA A 10 5.92 3.40 -23.50
N GLU A 11 4.96 3.84 -24.32
CA GLU A 11 4.09 4.99 -24.03
C GLU A 11 3.26 4.72 -22.77
N ARG A 12 2.59 3.56 -22.68
CA ARG A 12 1.85 3.11 -21.48
C ARG A 12 2.72 3.07 -20.22
N LEU A 13 3.95 2.58 -20.33
CA LEU A 13 4.89 2.55 -19.19
C LEU A 13 5.32 3.97 -18.77
N HIS A 14 5.54 4.87 -19.73
CA HIS A 14 5.88 6.26 -19.43
C HIS A 14 4.74 7.01 -18.72
N GLU A 15 3.50 6.82 -19.18
CA GLU A 15 2.31 7.40 -18.56
C GLU A 15 2.10 6.89 -17.12
N ALA A 16 2.28 5.59 -16.90
CA ALA A 16 1.99 4.96 -15.62
C ALA A 16 3.14 5.04 -14.59
N LEU A 17 4.38 5.22 -15.06
CA LEU A 17 5.62 5.31 -14.27
C LEU A 17 6.41 6.56 -14.71
N PRO A 18 5.93 7.76 -14.35
CA PRO A 18 6.62 9.01 -14.69
C PRO A 18 7.98 9.04 -13.99
N GLY A 19 9.03 9.37 -14.74
CA GLY A 19 10.42 9.40 -14.23
C GLY A 19 11.47 8.97 -15.25
N HIS A 20 11.06 8.24 -16.29
CA HIS A 20 11.92 7.88 -17.42
C HIS A 20 11.25 8.20 -18.76
N SER A 21 12.03 8.54 -19.78
CA SER A 21 11.51 8.88 -21.10
C SER A 21 10.96 7.65 -21.85
N ILE A 22 10.09 7.87 -22.84
CA ILE A 22 9.58 6.80 -23.72
C ILE A 22 10.74 6.03 -24.37
N LYS A 23 11.80 6.73 -24.81
CA LYS A 23 13.00 6.12 -25.40
C LYS A 23 13.72 5.18 -24.43
N TYR A 24 13.79 5.54 -23.15
CA TYR A 24 14.32 4.65 -22.12
C TYR A 24 13.49 3.36 -22.03
N TRP A 25 12.16 3.48 -21.96
CA TRP A 25 11.27 2.32 -21.85
C TRP A 25 11.33 1.41 -23.08
N GLN A 26 11.47 1.96 -24.28
CA GLN A 26 11.69 1.17 -25.50
C GLN A 26 12.99 0.34 -25.43
N GLN A 27 14.08 0.97 -24.98
CA GLN A 27 15.35 0.28 -24.80
C GLN A 27 15.26 -0.77 -23.69
N TRP A 28 14.58 -0.45 -22.60
CA TRP A 28 14.35 -1.36 -21.48
C TRP A 28 13.56 -2.59 -21.91
N LEU A 29 12.45 -2.42 -22.64
CA LEU A 29 11.65 -3.52 -23.19
C LEU A 29 12.49 -4.41 -24.12
N THR A 30 13.34 -3.80 -24.94
CA THR A 30 14.27 -4.54 -25.80
C THR A 30 15.24 -5.39 -24.99
N ASN A 31 15.81 -4.83 -23.93
CA ASN A 31 16.69 -5.55 -23.02
C ASN A 31 15.93 -6.62 -22.20
N ASN A 32 14.68 -6.36 -21.84
CA ASN A 32 13.84 -7.25 -21.02
C ASN A 32 13.54 -8.56 -21.74
N ARG A 33 13.28 -8.48 -23.06
CA ARG A 33 13.06 -9.65 -23.92
C ARG A 33 14.32 -10.50 -24.11
N ASN A 34 15.51 -9.94 -23.90
CA ASN A 34 16.74 -10.68 -24.08
C ASN A 34 16.95 -11.68 -22.93
N HIS A 35 16.84 -12.98 -23.23
CA HIS A 35 17.01 -14.07 -22.26
C HIS A 35 18.43 -14.21 -21.70
N SER A 36 19.44 -13.66 -22.36
CA SER A 36 20.81 -13.65 -21.81
C SER A 36 21.02 -12.56 -20.75
N ARG A 37 20.11 -11.59 -20.61
CA ARG A 37 20.21 -10.52 -19.62
C ARG A 37 19.42 -10.85 -18.37
N ARG A 38 20.04 -10.63 -17.21
CA ARG A 38 19.37 -10.74 -15.90
C ARG A 38 18.40 -9.59 -15.73
N THR A 39 17.12 -9.90 -15.55
CA THR A 39 16.01 -8.95 -15.40
C THR A 39 15.27 -9.25 -14.10
N VAL A 40 14.95 -8.24 -13.31
CA VAL A 40 14.27 -8.44 -12.02
C VAL A 40 12.83 -8.91 -12.21
N TYR A 41 12.14 -8.39 -13.23
CA TYR A 41 10.83 -8.83 -13.67
C TYR A 41 10.84 -8.93 -15.19
N ARG A 42 10.33 -10.03 -15.73
CA ARG A 42 10.27 -10.29 -17.18
C ARG A 42 8.84 -10.23 -17.64
N ILE A 43 8.55 -9.35 -18.60
CA ILE A 43 7.21 -9.20 -19.14
C ILE A 43 7.05 -10.21 -20.28
N PRO A 44 6.06 -11.13 -20.20
CA PRO A 44 5.74 -12.00 -21.33
C PRO A 44 5.44 -11.19 -22.59
N PHE A 45 5.88 -11.70 -23.73
CA PHE A 45 5.62 -11.08 -25.03
C PHE A 45 5.33 -12.14 -26.08
N HIS A 46 4.57 -11.72 -27.09
CA HIS A 46 4.18 -12.56 -28.21
C HIS A 46 4.81 -12.02 -29.50
N ASN A 47 5.34 -12.93 -30.31
CA ASN A 47 5.69 -12.63 -31.69
C ASN A 47 4.48 -13.00 -32.55
N VAL A 48 3.81 -12.00 -33.12
CA VAL A 48 2.67 -12.24 -34.00
C VAL A 48 3.20 -12.66 -35.37
N ILE A 49 2.67 -13.75 -35.92
CA ILE A 49 3.07 -14.27 -37.24
C ILE A 49 2.91 -13.14 -38.28
N GLY A 50 4.00 -12.83 -39.01
CA GLY A 50 4.03 -11.77 -40.02
C GLY A 50 4.52 -10.40 -39.52
N MET A 51 4.65 -10.19 -38.21
CA MET A 51 5.23 -8.97 -37.64
C MET A 51 6.57 -9.27 -36.97
N ARG A 52 7.61 -8.50 -37.33
CA ARG A 52 8.95 -8.60 -36.73
C ARG A 52 9.05 -7.93 -35.34
N SER A 53 7.93 -7.47 -34.80
CA SER A 53 7.86 -6.76 -33.52
C SER A 53 7.29 -7.62 -32.41
N ALA A 54 7.86 -7.47 -31.22
CA ALA A 54 7.30 -8.04 -30.00
C ALA A 54 6.05 -7.25 -29.57
N HIS A 55 5.02 -7.99 -29.17
CA HIS A 55 3.76 -7.46 -28.70
C HIS A 55 3.46 -7.92 -27.27
N TYR A 56 2.77 -7.07 -26.51
CA TYR A 56 2.53 -7.25 -25.09
C TYR A 56 1.05 -7.28 -24.80
N GLU A 57 0.65 -8.13 -23.86
CA GLU A 57 -0.69 -8.08 -23.32
C GLU A 57 -0.83 -6.89 -22.36
N PRO A 58 -1.92 -6.12 -22.45
CA PRO A 58 -2.17 -5.01 -21.52
C PRO A 58 -2.13 -5.43 -20.05
N GLU A 59 -2.65 -6.61 -19.72
CA GLU A 59 -2.66 -7.13 -18.34
C GLU A 59 -1.27 -7.45 -17.81
N GLU A 60 -0.38 -8.00 -18.65
CA GLU A 60 1.01 -8.27 -18.27
C GLU A 60 1.81 -6.98 -18.05
N LEU A 61 1.53 -5.93 -18.83
CA LEU A 61 2.09 -4.60 -18.59
C LEU A 61 1.57 -4.01 -17.27
N LYS A 62 0.29 -4.21 -16.94
CA LYS A 62 -0.31 -3.73 -15.69
C LYS A 62 0.35 -4.39 -14.48
N LYS A 63 0.53 -5.72 -14.50
CA LYS A 63 1.26 -6.46 -13.45
C LYS A 63 2.68 -5.93 -13.26
N PHE A 64 3.39 -5.66 -14.35
CA PHE A 64 4.72 -5.05 -14.28
C PHE A 64 4.69 -3.64 -13.68
N ILE A 65 3.71 -2.81 -14.04
CA ILE A 65 3.55 -1.46 -13.48
C ILE A 65 3.33 -1.53 -11.96
N GLU A 66 2.48 -2.44 -11.49
CA GLU A 66 2.24 -2.66 -10.06
C GLU A 66 3.51 -3.14 -9.34
N PHE A 67 4.24 -4.08 -9.95
CA PHE A 67 5.56 -4.53 -9.47
C PHE A 67 6.58 -3.38 -9.41
N GLU A 68 6.69 -2.55 -10.44
CA GLU A 68 7.70 -1.48 -10.47
C GLU A 68 7.30 -0.33 -9.52
N LYS A 69 6.01 -0.06 -9.29
CA LYS A 69 5.54 0.88 -8.26
C LYS A 69 5.91 0.40 -6.86
N THR A 70 5.63 -0.87 -6.53
CA THR A 70 6.01 -1.45 -5.23
C THR A 70 7.52 -1.51 -5.06
N ARG A 71 8.27 -1.82 -6.12
CA ARG A 71 9.73 -1.78 -6.12
C ARG A 71 10.28 -0.36 -5.99
N GLN A 72 9.67 0.65 -6.61
CA GLN A 72 10.07 2.05 -6.43
C GLN A 72 9.82 2.49 -4.99
N LEU A 73 8.66 2.16 -4.41
CA LEU A 73 8.39 2.36 -2.99
C LEU A 73 9.42 1.64 -2.10
N GLY A 74 9.84 0.42 -2.47
CA GLY A 74 10.91 -0.32 -1.79
C GLY A 74 12.34 0.15 -2.09
N LYS A 75 12.57 0.95 -3.14
CA LYS A 75 13.87 1.52 -3.54
C LYS A 75 14.10 2.93 -3.04
N ILE A 76 13.04 3.64 -2.63
CA ILE A 76 13.25 4.79 -1.77
C ILE A 76 13.78 4.21 -0.48
N GLU A 77 15.10 4.34 -0.26
CA GLU A 77 15.66 4.24 1.08
C GLU A 77 15.02 5.38 1.89
N LEU A 78 13.79 5.14 2.37
CA LEU A 78 13.12 5.99 3.32
C LEU A 78 13.92 5.85 4.61
N LYS A 79 14.95 6.66 4.76
CA LYS A 79 15.74 6.74 5.99
C LYS A 79 15.06 7.71 6.95
N GLY A 80 14.99 7.33 8.22
CA GLY A 80 14.40 8.14 9.28
C GLY A 80 12.87 8.25 9.23
N ARG A 81 12.37 9.42 9.63
CA ARG A 81 10.96 9.68 9.97
C ARG A 81 9.96 9.39 8.85
N ALA A 82 10.35 9.51 7.59
CA ALA A 82 9.47 9.23 6.46
C ALA A 82 9.12 7.74 6.32
N ALA A 83 10.07 6.82 6.59
CA ALA A 83 9.77 5.38 6.62
C ALA A 83 8.93 5.00 7.82
N GLU A 84 9.15 5.65 8.97
CA GLU A 84 8.37 5.41 10.18
C GLU A 84 6.91 5.79 9.96
N VAL A 85 6.66 6.93 9.32
CA VAL A 85 5.29 7.36 8.97
C VAL A 85 4.63 6.39 8.00
N LEU A 86 5.32 5.98 6.92
CA LEU A 86 4.72 5.05 5.95
C LEU A 86 4.42 3.68 6.55
N ARG A 87 5.28 3.19 7.46
CA ARG A 87 5.02 1.99 8.25
C ARG A 87 3.87 2.18 9.25
N ALA A 88 3.80 3.30 9.94
CA ALA A 88 2.70 3.60 10.87
C ALA A 88 1.33 3.59 10.16
N TYR A 89 1.27 4.06 8.92
CA TYR A 89 0.07 4.01 8.08
C TYR A 89 -0.21 2.62 7.49
N GLY A 90 0.74 1.68 7.56
CA GLY A 90 0.62 0.33 7.01
C GLY A 90 0.57 0.31 5.48
N ILE A 91 1.19 1.30 4.82
CA ILE A 91 1.12 1.41 3.36
C ILE A 91 1.84 0.21 2.71
N GLY A 92 1.07 -0.60 1.98
CA GLY A 92 1.54 -1.85 1.36
C GLY A 92 1.09 -3.13 2.08
N GLU A 93 0.40 -3.02 3.21
CA GLU A 93 -0.18 -4.16 3.94
C GLU A 93 -1.68 -4.30 3.68
N GLN A 94 -2.24 -5.52 3.79
CA GLN A 94 -3.64 -5.81 3.41
C GLN A 94 -4.70 -4.96 4.14
N LYS A 95 -4.40 -4.49 5.36
CA LYS A 95 -5.31 -3.69 6.19
C LYS A 95 -4.77 -2.30 6.50
N GLY A 96 -3.76 -1.85 5.76
CA GLY A 96 -3.19 -0.50 5.87
C GLY A 96 -3.41 0.31 4.59
N GLY A 97 -3.25 1.63 4.69
CA GLY A 97 -3.54 2.51 3.57
C GLY A 97 -3.24 3.99 3.86
N ILE A 98 -3.57 4.85 2.90
CA ILE A 98 -3.29 6.29 2.98
C ILE A 98 -4.06 7.01 4.11
N THR A 99 -5.08 6.37 4.68
CA THR A 99 -5.86 6.86 5.83
C THR A 99 -5.46 6.21 7.15
N GLY A 100 -4.41 5.37 7.16
CA GLY A 100 -3.92 4.64 8.34
C GLY A 100 -4.21 3.15 8.29
N ARG A 101 -3.82 2.44 9.35
CA ARG A 101 -4.12 1.02 9.57
C ARG A 101 -5.53 0.87 10.13
N GLN A 102 -6.22 -0.20 9.72
CA GLN A 102 -7.44 -0.62 10.38
C GLN A 102 -7.12 -0.99 11.83
N TRP A 103 -7.94 -0.51 12.76
CA TRP A 103 -7.79 -0.82 14.17
C TRP A 103 -8.22 -2.26 14.46
N GLU A 104 -7.27 -3.09 14.88
CA GLU A 104 -7.49 -4.49 15.28
C GLU A 104 -7.01 -4.70 16.71
N ALA A 105 -7.83 -4.26 17.66
CA ALA A 105 -7.54 -4.38 19.08
C ALA A 105 -8.67 -5.01 19.88
N SER A 106 -8.32 -5.59 21.02
CA SER A 106 -9.26 -6.01 22.07
C SER A 106 -9.16 -5.08 23.28
N ILE A 107 -10.30 -4.74 23.87
CA ILE A 107 -10.38 -3.92 25.09
C ILE A 107 -10.96 -4.79 26.18
N ILE A 108 -10.22 -4.98 27.27
CA ILE A 108 -10.55 -5.94 28.32
C ILE A 108 -10.42 -5.25 29.69
N PRO A 109 -11.46 -5.27 30.54
CA PRO A 109 -11.34 -4.81 31.92
C PRO A 109 -10.52 -5.81 32.73
N GLN A 110 -9.67 -5.31 33.62
CA GLN A 110 -8.79 -6.10 34.47
C GLN A 110 -8.72 -5.47 35.88
N VAL A 111 -8.18 -6.23 36.83
CA VAL A 111 -7.89 -5.77 38.19
C VAL A 111 -6.43 -6.10 38.50
N ASP A 112 -5.70 -5.14 39.05
CA ASP A 112 -4.32 -5.35 39.48
C ASP A 112 -4.30 -6.26 40.71
N GLU A 113 -3.57 -7.38 40.65
CA GLU A 113 -3.55 -8.35 41.75
C GLU A 113 -2.93 -7.78 43.04
N VAL A 114 -1.99 -6.83 42.90
CA VAL A 114 -1.25 -6.24 44.03
C VAL A 114 -2.02 -5.07 44.61
N THR A 115 -2.46 -4.13 43.77
CA THR A 115 -3.13 -2.90 44.24
C THR A 115 -4.65 -3.04 44.33
N GLN A 116 -5.21 -4.15 43.84
CA GLN A 116 -6.67 -4.40 43.74
C GLN A 116 -7.42 -3.30 42.97
N SER A 117 -6.70 -2.50 42.18
CA SER A 117 -7.26 -1.37 41.45
C SER A 117 -7.69 -1.80 40.06
N PRO A 118 -8.89 -1.41 39.59
CA PRO A 118 -9.36 -1.73 38.25
C PRO A 118 -8.60 -0.92 37.19
N TYR A 119 -8.37 -1.53 36.04
CA TYR A 119 -7.77 -0.88 34.87
C TYR A 119 -8.33 -1.48 33.58
N ILE A 120 -8.07 -0.82 32.45
CA ILE A 120 -8.45 -1.32 31.13
C ILE A 120 -7.19 -1.72 30.35
N GLN A 121 -7.22 -2.90 29.76
CA GLN A 121 -6.16 -3.39 28.89
C GLN A 121 -6.58 -3.25 27.42
N ILE A 122 -5.73 -2.63 26.60
CA ILE A 122 -5.88 -2.60 25.14
C ILE A 122 -4.80 -3.49 24.53
N ILE A 123 -5.23 -4.50 23.78
CA ILE A 123 -4.34 -5.48 23.12
C ILE A 123 -4.40 -5.25 21.62
N LEU A 124 -3.31 -4.78 21.02
CA LEU A 124 -3.09 -4.77 19.58
C LEU A 124 -2.49 -6.09 19.15
N ASN A 125 -3.00 -6.69 18.09
CA ASN A 125 -2.48 -7.97 17.58
C ASN A 125 -1.31 -7.80 16.60
N ASP A 126 -1.25 -6.67 15.89
CA ASP A 126 -0.19 -6.39 14.92
C ASP A 126 0.17 -4.89 14.83
N PRO A 127 1.32 -4.46 15.38
CA PRO A 127 2.26 -5.25 16.17
C PRO A 127 1.65 -5.69 17.51
N PHE A 128 2.11 -6.83 18.06
CA PHE A 128 1.63 -7.31 19.36
C PHE A 128 2.05 -6.35 20.48
N LEU A 129 1.11 -5.54 20.95
CA LEU A 129 1.32 -4.54 21.99
C LEU A 129 0.17 -4.59 22.99
N ILE A 130 0.52 -4.44 24.26
CA ILE A 130 -0.44 -4.41 25.35
C ILE A 130 -0.27 -3.09 26.08
N PHE A 131 -1.35 -2.31 26.15
CA PHE A 131 -1.41 -1.08 26.92
C PHE A 131 -2.29 -1.29 28.15
N ARG A 132 -1.83 -0.76 29.28
CA ARG A 132 -2.64 -0.57 30.48
C ARG A 132 -3.09 0.88 30.51
N LEU A 133 -4.38 1.10 30.65
CA LEU A 133 -4.99 2.40 30.87
C LEU A 133 -5.57 2.41 32.28
N GLU A 134 -5.19 3.43 33.04
CA GLU A 134 -5.92 3.78 34.26
C GLU A 134 -7.32 4.30 33.88
N ILE A 135 -8.25 4.23 34.83
CA ILE A 135 -9.68 4.52 34.58
C ILE A 135 -9.85 5.94 34.01
N GLU A 136 -9.16 6.94 34.56
CA GLU A 136 -9.25 8.32 34.10
C GLU A 136 -8.72 8.49 32.65
N GLN A 137 -7.71 7.70 32.27
CA GLN A 137 -7.20 7.72 30.89
C GLN A 137 -8.19 7.07 29.93
N ALA A 138 -8.82 5.99 30.34
CA ALA A 138 -9.86 5.32 29.56
C ALA A 138 -11.09 6.20 29.36
N GLU A 139 -11.53 6.90 30.41
CA GLU A 139 -12.64 7.86 30.33
C GLU A 139 -12.33 8.96 29.31
N LYS A 140 -11.14 9.57 29.41
CA LYS A 140 -10.72 10.62 28.48
C LYS A 140 -10.69 10.12 27.03
N LEU A 141 -10.11 8.95 26.79
CA LEU A 141 -10.06 8.34 25.46
C LEU A 141 -11.48 8.06 24.92
N SER A 142 -12.40 7.62 25.78
CA SER A 142 -13.78 7.34 25.38
C SER A 142 -14.52 8.61 24.94
N CYS A 143 -14.32 9.73 25.64
CA CYS A 143 -14.88 11.03 25.26
C CYS A 143 -14.36 11.50 23.90
N GLU A 144 -13.05 11.46 23.69
CA GLU A 144 -12.42 11.87 22.42
C GLU A 144 -12.94 11.04 21.23
N LEU A 145 -13.12 9.73 21.42
CA LEU A 145 -13.68 8.84 20.40
C LEU A 145 -15.14 9.15 20.09
N ILE A 146 -15.97 9.39 21.11
CA ILE A 146 -17.39 9.74 20.96
C ILE A 146 -17.52 11.07 20.21
N ASP A 147 -16.71 12.07 20.56
CA ASP A 147 -16.74 13.38 19.91
C ASP A 147 -16.36 13.28 18.42
N GLY A 148 -15.29 12.54 18.10
CA GLY A 148 -14.91 12.26 16.71
C GLY A 148 -16.02 11.55 15.94
N LEU A 149 -16.63 10.52 16.55
CA LEU A 149 -17.74 9.77 15.96
C LEU A 149 -18.96 10.67 15.69
N ASN A 150 -19.29 11.57 16.62
CA ASN A 150 -20.39 12.52 16.46
C ASN A 150 -20.19 13.45 15.27
N VAL A 151 -18.98 13.96 15.06
CA VAL A 151 -18.64 14.78 13.88
C VAL A 151 -18.82 13.98 12.59
N CYS A 152 -18.27 12.76 12.52
CA CYS A 152 -18.41 11.89 11.34
C CYS A 152 -19.89 11.56 11.04
N ASN A 153 -20.69 11.31 12.07
CA ASN A 153 -22.12 11.01 11.91
C ASN A 153 -22.93 12.19 11.37
N ARG A 154 -22.60 13.43 11.78
CA ARG A 154 -23.25 14.64 11.22
C ARG A 154 -22.98 14.76 9.72
N VAL A 155 -21.71 14.66 9.33
CA VAL A 155 -21.31 14.72 7.91
C VAL A 155 -21.98 13.60 7.09
N LYS A 156 -22.09 12.39 7.64
CA LYS A 156 -22.78 11.27 6.98
C LYS A 156 -24.26 11.56 6.76
N ARG A 157 -24.95 12.16 7.73
CA ARG A 157 -26.37 12.53 7.63
C ARG A 157 -26.61 13.62 6.60
N ASP A 158 -25.73 14.61 6.51
CA ASP A 158 -25.88 15.73 5.56
C ASP A 158 -25.63 15.32 4.11
N LYS A 159 -24.80 14.29 3.87
CA LYS A 159 -24.60 13.71 2.52
C LYS A 159 -25.74 12.81 2.03
N LEU A 160 -26.67 12.45 2.91
CA LEU A 160 -27.82 11.58 2.61
C LEU A 160 -29.13 12.37 2.43
N LYS A 161 -29.08 13.70 2.52
CA LYS A 161 -30.16 14.63 2.17
C LYS A 161 -29.92 15.20 0.78
#